data_AF-A0A6I4ZYB3-F1
#
_entry.id   AF-A0A6I4ZYB3-F1
#
_cell.length_a   1.000
_cell.length_b   1.000
_cell.length_c   1.000
_cell.angle_alpha   90.00
_cell.angle_beta   90.00
_cell.angle_gamma   90.00
#
_symmetry.space_group_name_H-M   'P 1'
#
loop_
_entity.id
_entity.type
_entity.pdbx_description
1 polymer ?
#
loop_
_entity_poly.entity_id
_entity_poly.type
_entity_poly.pdbx_seq_one_letter_code
_entity_poly.pdbx_strand_id
1 'polypeptide(L)' 'MTRIAFIGLGIMGRPMAGHLQAAGHELFVVRHVSPLPEELLEGGASECATAAEAASR' A
#
# COMPACT_ATOMS: atom_id res chain seq x y z
N MET A 1 -6.91 10.12 -9.99
CA MET A 1 -6.62 9.85 -8.57
C MET A 1 -7.70 8.92 -8.02
N THR A 2 -7.32 7.77 -7.48
CA THR A 2 -8.24 6.76 -6.90
C THR A 2 -7.61 6.22 -5.62
N ARG A 3 -8.45 5.88 -4.64
CA ARG A 3 -8.03 5.28 -3.37
C ARG A 3 -8.02 3.75 -3.52
N ILE A 4 -6.91 3.13 -3.17
CA ILE A 4 -6.69 1.69 -3.37
C ILE A 4 -6.18 1.07 -2.08
N ALA A 5 -6.94 0.12 -1.52
CA ALA A 5 -6.43 -0.80 -0.53
C ALA A 5 -5.61 -1.89 -1.24
N PHE A 6 -4.28 -1.88 -1.05
CA PHE A 6 -3.39 -2.85 -1.69
C PHE A 6 -2.72 -3.73 -0.61
N ILE A 7 -3.10 -5.01 -0.57
CA ILE A 7 -2.64 -5.96 0.44
C ILE A 7 -1.83 -7.06 -0.24
N GLY A 8 -0.61 -7.28 0.26
CA GLY A 8 0.34 -8.24 -0.29
C GLY A 8 1.51 -7.53 -0.96
N LEU A 9 2.51 -7.13 -0.17
CA LEU A 9 3.68 -6.36 -0.61
C LEU A 9 4.95 -7.21 -0.70
N GLY A 10 4.80 -8.45 -1.22
CA GLY A 10 5.93 -9.33 -1.51
C GLY A 10 6.67 -8.93 -2.79
N ILE A 11 7.46 -9.86 -3.33
CA ILE A 11 8.33 -9.63 -4.51
C ILE A 11 7.58 -9.00 -5.69
N MET A 12 6.36 -9.46 -5.97
CA MET A 12 5.53 -8.91 -7.05
C MET A 12 4.70 -7.70 -6.64
N GLY A 13 4.13 -7.72 -5.43
CA GLY A 13 3.19 -6.68 -5.02
C GLY A 13 3.86 -5.32 -4.74
N ARG A 14 5.10 -5.33 -4.23
CA ARG A 14 5.88 -4.13 -3.97
C ARG A 14 6.07 -3.24 -5.21
N PRO A 15 6.61 -3.73 -6.35
CA PRO A 15 6.75 -2.89 -7.55
C PRO A 15 5.40 -2.49 -8.15
N MET A 16 4.36 -3.33 -8.04
CA MET A 16 3.01 -2.95 -8.47
C MET A 16 2.45 -1.77 -7.68
N ALA A 17 2.59 -1.78 -6.35
CA ALA A 17 2.18 -0.68 -5.48
C ALA A 17 2.95 0.61 -5.83
N GLY A 18 4.27 0.52 -6.06
CA GLY A 18 5.08 1.66 -6.47
C GLY A 18 4.60 2.29 -7.79
N HIS A 19 4.22 1.48 -8.79
CA HIS A 19 3.66 2.00 -10.04
C HIS A 19 2.30 2.71 -9.83
N LEU A 20 1.44 2.19 -8.94
CA LEU A 20 0.17 2.84 -8.61
C LEU A 20 0.40 4.21 -7.95
N GLN A 21 1.36 4.33 -7.04
CA GLN A 21 1.74 5.62 -6.45
C GLN A 21 2.30 6.58 -7.50
N ALA A 22 3.21 6.10 -8.37
CA ALA A 22 3.79 6.90 -9.44
C ALA A 22 2.72 7.41 -10.44
N ALA A 23 1.65 6.65 -10.63
CA ALA A 23 0.48 7.05 -11.43
C ALA A 23 -0.47 8.03 -10.69
N GLY A 24 -0.18 8.39 -9.45
CA GLY A 24 -0.97 9.34 -8.66
C GLY A 24 -2.21 8.71 -7.98
N HIS A 25 -2.14 7.44 -7.61
CA HIS A 25 -3.15 6.80 -6.75
C HIS A 25 -2.74 6.87 -5.28
N GLU A 26 -3.75 6.98 -4.40
CA GLU A 26 -3.54 6.90 -2.95
C GLU A 26 -3.58 5.44 -2.52
N LEU A 27 -2.55 4.99 -1.82
CA LEU A 27 -2.46 3.61 -1.35
C LEU A 27 -2.68 3.51 0.15
N PHE A 28 -3.52 2.55 0.52
CA PHE A 28 -3.71 2.08 1.89
C PHE A 28 -3.18 0.66 1.98
N VAL A 29 -2.23 0.43 2.86
CA VAL A 29 -1.49 -0.82 2.98
C VAL A 29 -1.60 -1.38 4.38
N VAL A 30 -1.47 -2.70 4.51
CA VAL A 30 -1.57 -3.38 5.81
C VAL A 30 -0.35 -4.26 5.97
N ARG A 31 0.33 -4.12 7.11
CA ARG A 31 1.42 -5.02 7.49
C ARG A 31 0.86 -6.41 7.76
N HIS A 32 1.53 -7.44 7.24
CA HIS A 32 1.20 -8.83 7.55
C HIS A 32 2.32 -9.47 8.38
N VAL A 33 3.19 -10.28 7.78
CA VAL A 33 4.33 -10.92 8.47
C VAL A 33 5.58 -10.06 8.38
N SER A 34 5.91 -9.57 7.19
CA SER A 34 7.07 -8.70 6.98
C SER A 34 6.72 -7.23 7.23
N PRO A 35 7.71 -6.39 7.61
CA PRO A 35 7.54 -4.94 7.61
C PRO A 35 7.05 -4.41 6.26
N LEU A 36 6.35 -3.29 6.28
CA LEU A 36 5.98 -2.59 5.05
C LEU A 36 7.25 -2.07 4.35
N PRO A 37 7.32 -2.12 3.01
CA PRO A 37 8.43 -1.53 2.28
C PRO A 37 8.53 -0.03 2.56
N GLU A 38 9.67 0.42 3.07
CA GLU A 38 9.90 1.82 3.48
C GLU A 38 9.65 2.78 2.32
N GLU A 39 10.06 2.43 1.10
CA GLU A 39 9.90 3.32 -0.04
C GLU A 39 8.43 3.56 -0.44
N LEU A 40 7.51 2.63 -0.10
CA LEU A 40 6.09 2.87 -0.30
C LEU A 40 5.55 3.86 0.73
N LEU A 41 6.01 3.79 1.98
CA LEU A 41 5.65 4.74 3.05
C LEU A 41 6.20 6.14 2.74
N GLU A 42 7.48 6.23 2.35
CA GLU A 42 8.10 7.48 1.90
C GLU A 42 7.43 8.04 0.64
N GLY A 43 6.96 7.16 -0.24
CA GLY A 43 6.13 7.49 -1.41
C GLY A 43 4.70 7.92 -1.08
N GLY A 44 4.31 7.98 0.20
CA GLY A 44 3.01 8.48 0.66
C GLY A 44 1.92 7.41 0.84
N ALA A 45 2.27 6.12 0.88
CA ALA A 45 1.31 5.07 1.23
C ALA A 45 0.95 5.19 2.72
N SER A 46 -0.34 5.04 3.03
CA SER A 46 -0.85 5.07 4.40
C SER A 46 -0.96 3.66 4.96
N GLU A 47 -0.29 3.39 6.07
CA GLU A 47 -0.47 2.14 6.81
C GLU A 47 -1.83 2.15 7.54
N CYS A 48 -2.57 1.05 7.39
CA CYS A 48 -3.78 0.73 8.15
C CYS A 48 -3.50 -0.44 9.10
N ALA A 49 -4.17 -0.44 10.25
CA ALA A 49 -3.98 -1.48 11.27
C ALA A 49 -4.60 -2.83 10.86
N THR A 50 -5.65 -2.80 10.03
CA THR A 50 -6.36 -4.00 9.58
C THR A 50 -6.80 -3.91 8.12
N ALA A 51 -7.02 -5.07 7.48
CA ALA A 51 -7.59 -5.13 6.14
C ALA A 51 -8.98 -4.50 6.05
N ALA A 52 -9.79 -4.60 7.12
CA ALA A 52 -11.11 -3.98 7.20
C ALA A 52 -11.00 -2.45 7.20
N GLU A 53 -10.05 -1.89 7.95
CA GLU A 53 -9.78 -0.46 7.93
C GLU A 53 -9.34 0.00 6.52
N ALA A 54 -8.37 -0.69 5.92
CA ALA A 54 -7.88 -0.34 4.58
C ALA A 54 -9.02 -0.36 3.54
N ALA A 55 -9.89 -1.37 3.58
CA ALA A 55 -11.02 -1.49 2.67
C ALA A 55 -12.11 -0.42 2.86
N SER A 56 -12.15 0.25 4.01
CA SER A 56 -13.14 1.30 4.30
C SER A 56 -12.73 2.70 3.85
N ARG A 57 -11.52 2.85 3.29
CA ARG A 57 -10.92 4.14 2.92
C ARG A 57 -11.44 4.69 1.60
#